data_AF-A0A2D7AGZ1-F1
#
_entry.id   AF-A0A2D7AGZ1-F1
#
_cell.length_a   1.000
_cell.length_b   1.000
_cell.length_c   1.000
_cell.angle_alpha   90.00
_cell.angle_beta   90.00
_cell.angle_gamma   90.00
#
_symmetry.space_group_name_H-M   'P 1'
#
loop_
_entity.id
_entity.type
_entity.pdbx_description
1 polymer ?
#
loop_
_entity_poly.entity_id
_entity_poly.type
_entity_poly.pdbx_seq_one_letter_code
_entity_poly.pdbx_strand_id
1 'polypeptide(L)' 'MISKWLSAPYRAYLSLGTEIALSLSLPIILGSYVDGYFGIKPIGILSGVILGLILFFFRIVRLLKDPGLDGRDSERGDK' A
#
# COMPACT_ATOMS: atom_id res chain seq x y z
N MET A 1 -5.23 -15.01 18.65
CA MET A 1 -6.55 -14.68 19.23
C MET A 1 -7.32 -13.56 18.50
N ILE A 2 -6.70 -12.70 17.68
CA ILE A 2 -7.39 -11.65 16.89
C ILE A 2 -8.26 -12.22 15.75
N SER A 3 -8.02 -13.46 15.33
CA SER A 3 -8.61 -14.02 14.12
C SER A 3 -10.13 -14.24 14.16
N LYS A 4 -10.74 -14.25 15.35
CA LYS A 4 -12.18 -14.47 15.54
C LYS A 4 -13.04 -13.22 15.33
N TRP A 5 -12.46 -12.02 15.27
CA TRP A 5 -13.21 -10.75 15.18
C TRP A 5 -13.15 -10.06 13.81
N LEU A 6 -12.25 -10.52 12.92
CA LEU A 6 -12.10 -9.96 11.58
C LEU A 6 -12.61 -10.96 10.53
N SER A 7 -13.73 -10.61 9.88
CA SER A 7 -14.24 -11.33 8.72
C SER A 7 -13.20 -11.35 7.59
N ALA A 8 -13.21 -12.41 6.77
CA ALA A 8 -12.31 -12.54 5.62
C ALA A 8 -12.27 -11.29 4.70
N PRO A 9 -13.40 -10.66 4.31
CA PRO A 9 -13.36 -9.44 3.50
C PRO A 9 -12.69 -8.28 4.23
N TYR A 10 -12.90 -8.13 5.54
CA TYR A 10 -12.29 -7.06 6.31
C TYR A 10 -10.76 -7.18 6.35
N ARG A 11 -10.22 -8.40 6.40
CA ARG A 11 -8.77 -8.62 6.31
C ARG A 11 -8.19 -8.23 4.96
N ALA A 12 -8.93 -8.48 3.88
CA ALA A 12 -8.52 -8.07 2.54
C ALA A 12 -8.41 -6.55 2.44
N TYR A 13 -9.41 -5.81 2.92
CA TYR A 13 -9.36 -4.34 2.98
C TYR A 13 -8.24 -3.82 3.87
N LEU A 14 -8.01 -4.45 5.03
CA LEU A 14 -6.93 -4.06 5.95
C LEU A 14 -5.54 -4.26 5.32
N SER A 15 -5.33 -5.39 4.63
CA SER A 15 -4.09 -5.66 3.89
C SER A 15 -3.88 -4.63 2.79
N LEU A 16 -4.95 -4.27 2.08
CA LEU A 16 -4.92 -3.25 1.04
C LEU A 16 -4.53 -1.88 1.58
N GLY A 17 -5.17 -1.44 2.66
CA GLY A 17 -4.83 -0.18 3.33
C GLY A 17 -3.38 -0.16 3.81
N THR A 18 -2.90 -1.28 4.36
CA THR A 18 -1.51 -1.42 4.82
C THR A 18 -0.53 -1.32 3.66
N GLU A 19 -0.80 -2.02 2.55
CA GLU A 19 0.06 -1.99 1.37
C GLU A 19 0.14 -0.59 0.75
N ILE A 20 -1.00 0.11 0.69
CA ILE A 20 -1.07 1.50 0.22
C ILE A 20 -0.27 2.43 1.14
N ALA A 21 -0.46 2.32 2.46
CA ALA A 21 0.28 3.14 3.43
C ALA A 21 1.79 2.91 3.34
N LEU A 22 2.23 1.65 3.17
CA LEU A 22 3.64 1.31 3.01
C LEU A 22 4.20 1.81 1.67
N SER A 23 3.43 1.75 0.59
CA SER A 23 3.88 2.23 -0.73
C SER A 23 4.27 3.71 -0.74
N LEU A 24 3.65 4.52 0.13
CA LEU A 24 3.98 5.93 0.34
C LEU A 24 5.05 6.13 1.42
N SER A 25 4.85 5.55 2.59
CA SER A 25 5.68 5.86 3.77
C SER A 25 7.10 5.32 3.65
N LEU A 26 7.27 4.12 3.10
CA LEU A 26 8.56 3.45 3.02
C LEU A 26 9.60 4.24 2.20
N PRO A 27 9.32 4.70 0.97
CA PRO A 27 10.27 5.49 0.19
C PRO A 27 10.54 6.87 0.81
N ILE A 28 9.58 7.48 1.51
CA ILE A 28 9.80 8.76 2.22
C ILE A 28 10.77 8.56 3.39
N ILE A 29 10.55 7.52 4.21
CA ILE A 29 11.43 7.19 5.33
C ILE A 29 12.84 6.85 4.83
N LEU A 30 12.95 6.05 3.77
CA LEU A 30 14.23 5.73 3.14
C LEU A 30 14.92 6.98 2.59
N GLY A 31 14.18 7.87 1.92
CA GLY A 31 14.70 9.13 1.42
C GLY A 31 15.27 10.01 2.54
N SER A 32 14.55 10.10 3.67
CA SER A 32 15.02 10.82 4.86
C SER A 32 16.28 10.20 5.49
N TYR A 33 16.36 8.87 5.50
CA TYR A 33 17.54 8.15 5.97
C TYR A 33 18.76 8.41 5.08
N VAL A 34 18.59 8.33 3.75
CA VAL A 34 19.62 8.63 2.74
C VAL A 34 20.12 10.06 2.91
N ASP A 35 19.22 11.00 3.10
CA ASP A 35 19.52 12.40 3.38
C ASP A 35 20.41 12.58 4.62
N GLY A 36 20.13 11.83 5.69
CA GLY A 36 20.94 11.83 6.91
C GLY A 36 22.30 11.19 6.72
N TYR A 37 22.38 10.11 5.94
CA TYR A 37 23.62 9.37 5.72
C TYR A 37 24.61 10.10 4.80
N PHE A 38 24.13 10.71 3.72
CA PHE A 38 24.99 11.40 2.73
C PHE A 38 25.08 12.92 2.95
N GLY A 39 24.29 13.49 3.87
CA GLY A 39 24.27 14.94 4.11
C GLY A 39 23.67 15.75 2.95
N ILE A 40 22.88 15.12 2.08
CA ILE A 40 22.33 15.71 0.85
C ILE A 40 20.91 16.30 1.02
N LYS A 41 20.53 16.64 2.26
CA LYS A 41 19.20 17.21 2.57
C LYS A 41 18.90 18.44 1.69
N PRO A 42 17.69 18.56 1.11
CA PRO A 42 16.52 17.68 1.23
C PRO A 42 16.32 16.75 0.00
N ILE A 43 17.37 16.39 -0.73
CA ILE A 43 17.25 15.72 -2.04
C ILE A 43 16.71 14.28 -1.88
N GLY A 44 17.21 13.54 -0.90
CA GLY A 44 16.80 12.19 -0.56
C GLY A 44 15.31 12.14 -0.20
N ILE A 45 14.83 12.96 0.73
CA ILE A 45 13.42 12.98 1.10
C ILE A 45 12.53 13.41 -0.06
N LEU A 46 12.96 14.39 -0.88
CA LEU A 46 12.20 14.85 -2.04
C LEU A 46 12.04 13.72 -3.08
N SER A 47 13.13 13.00 -3.37
CA SER A 47 13.09 11.84 -4.27
C SER A 47 12.23 10.71 -3.72
N GLY A 48 12.26 10.48 -2.41
CA GLY A 48 11.41 9.52 -1.71
C GLY A 48 9.92 9.84 -1.84
N VAL A 49 9.54 11.12 -1.71
CA VAL A 49 8.16 11.58 -1.92
C VAL A 49 7.71 11.35 -3.35
N ILE A 50 8.52 11.75 -4.34
CA ILE A 50 8.20 11.57 -5.76
C ILE A 50 8.02 10.07 -6.08
N LEU A 51 8.95 9.24 -5.62
CA LEU A 51 8.87 7.79 -5.82
C LEU A 51 7.63 7.19 -5.13
N GLY A 52 7.33 7.61 -3.90
CA GLY A 52 6.13 7.19 -3.17
C GLY A 52 4.83 7.54 -3.91
N LEU A 53 4.75 8.75 -4.48
CA LEU A 53 3.59 9.16 -5.29
C LEU A 53 3.43 8.31 -6.55
N ILE A 54 4.53 8.01 -7.24
CA ILE A 54 4.52 7.14 -8.43
C ILE A 54 4.03 5.74 -8.06
N LEU A 55 4.60 5.13 -7.02
CA LEU A 55 4.22 3.79 -6.56
C LEU A 55 2.76 3.73 -6.13
N PHE A 56 2.31 4.72 -5.37
CA PHE A 56 0.92 4.86 -4.98
C PHE A 56 -0.01 4.95 -6.19
N PHE A 57 0.32 5.81 -7.16
CA PHE A 57 -0.48 5.98 -8.37
C PHE A 57 -0.62 4.67 -9.15
N PHE A 58 0.49 3.95 -9.37
CA PHE A 58 0.46 2.63 -10.01
C PHE A 58 -0.39 1.62 -9.22
N ARG A 59 -0.34 1.67 -7.89
CA ARG A 59 -1.14 0.76 -7.05
C ARG A 59 -2.63 1.04 -7.17
N ILE A 60 -3.04 2.31 -7.15
CA ILE A 60 -4.44 2.70 -7.35
C ILE A 60 -4.93 2.30 -8.75
N VAL A 61 -4.15 2.55 -9.79
CA VAL A 61 -4.52 2.13 -11.16
C VAL A 61 -4.67 0.61 -11.26
N ARG A 62 -3.79 -0.15 -10.60
CA ARG A 62 -3.91 -1.61 -10.54
C ARG A 62 -5.17 -2.03 -9.78
N LEU A 63 -5.47 -1.37 -8.66
CA LEU A 63 -6.63 -1.66 -7.83
C LEU A 63 -7.95 -1.46 -8.58
N LEU A 64 -8.06 -0.35 -9.31
CA LEU A 64 -9.24 -0.02 -10.12
C LEU A 64 -9.44 -0.99 -11.29
N LYS A 65 -8.39 -1.72 -11.69
CA LYS A 65 -8.44 -2.72 -12.75
C LYS A 65 -8.61 -4.14 -12.23
N ASP A 66 -8.63 -4.36 -10.92
CA ASP A 66 -8.73 -5.70 -10.34
C ASP A 66 -10.20 -6.12 -10.21
N PRO A 67 -10.67 -7.08 -11.03
CA PRO A 67 -12.05 -7.55 -10.98
C PRO A 67 -12.37 -8.34 -9.70
N GLY A 68 -11.36 -8.77 -8.91
CA GLY A 68 -11.56 -9.50 -7.66
C GLY A 68 -12.08 -8.63 -6.50
N LEU A 69 -12.15 -7.31 -6.68
CA LEU A 69 -12.77 -6.39 -5.72
C LEU A 69 -14.23 -6.08 -6.05
N ASP A 70 -14.73 -6.55 -7.20
CA ASP A 70 -16.14 -6.44 -7.64
C ASP A 70 -17.00 -7.53 -6.97
N GLY A 71 -16.95 -7.69 -5.65
CA GLY A 71 -17.94 -8.40 -4.81
C GLY A 71 -18.48 -9.79 -5.20
N ARG A 72 -18.03 -10.43 -6.30
CA ARG A 72 -18.68 -11.56 -6.97
C ARG A 72 -18.15 -12.94 -6.55
N ASP A 73 -17.21 -12.99 -5.62
CA ASP A 73 -16.66 -14.26 -5.14
C ASP A 73 -17.43 -14.84 -3.93
N SER A 74 -18.48 -14.15 -3.44
CA SER A 74 -19.31 -14.67 -2.33
C SER A 74 -20.39 -15.67 -2.76
N GLU A 75 -20.62 -15.91 -4.06
CA GLU A 75 -21.71 -16.80 -4.52
C GLU A 75 -21.27 -18.20 -4.99
N ARG A 76 -19.98 -18.54 -4.92
CA ARG A 76 -19.46 -19.84 -5.43
C ARG A 76 -18.89 -20.78 -4.37
N GLY A 77 -19.30 -20.59 -3.11
CA GLY A 77 -18.86 -21.39 -1.97
C GLY A 77 -19.92 -22.28 -1.33
N ASP A 78 -21.01 -22.61 -2.02
CA ASP A 78 -22.01 -23.57 -1.52
C ASP A 78 -22.62 -24.39 -2.67
N LYS A 79 -21.87 -25.41 -3.12
CA LYS A 79 -22.38 -26.66 -3.71
C LYS A 79 -21.37 -27.78 -3.49
#